data_AF-A0A7U9SDW8-F1
#
_entry.id   AF-A0A7U9SDW8-F1
#
_cell.length_a   1.000
_cell.length_b   1.000
_cell.length_c   1.000
_cell.angle_alpha   90.00
_cell.angle_beta   90.00
_cell.angle_gamma   90.00
#
_symmetry.space_group_name_H-M   'P 1'
#
loop_
_entity.id
_entity.type
_entity.pdbx_description
1 polymer ?
#
loop_
_entity_poly.entity_id
_entity_poly.type
_entity_poly.pdbx_seq_one_letter_code
_entity_poly.pdbx_strand_id
1 'polypeptide(L)' 'MTEKEMLKISIEEFDRIQDYMLCCEKDTEVYKKMKKRYTALKVILTASGVNLTEIDYIKE' A
#
# COMPACT_ATOMS: atom_id res chain seq x y z
N MET A 1 2.45 -6.45 19.99
CA MET A 1 1.51 -5.64 19.18
C MET A 1 0.20 -6.37 19.14
N THR A 2 -0.90 -5.64 19.30
CA THR A 2 -2.26 -6.14 19.06
C THR A 2 -2.54 -6.18 17.56
N GLU A 3 -3.55 -6.95 17.15
CA GLU A 3 -4.02 -6.96 15.75
C GLU A 3 -4.37 -5.56 15.24
N LYS A 4 -5.00 -4.73 16.10
CA LYS A 4 -5.37 -3.34 15.79
C LYS A 4 -4.14 -2.47 15.53
N GLU A 5 -3.07 -2.64 16.29
CA GLU A 5 -1.80 -1.94 16.08
C GLU A 5 -1.13 -2.38 14.77
N MET A 6 -1.14 -3.68 14.46
CA MET A 6 -0.58 -4.18 13.19
C MET A 6 -1.36 -3.67 11.98
N LEU A 7 -2.70 -3.57 12.10
CA LEU A 7 -3.54 -3.04 11.05
C LEU A 7 -3.28 -1.55 10.81
N LYS A 8 -3.16 -0.75 11.88
CA LYS A 8 -2.79 0.67 11.80
C LYS A 8 -1.47 0.86 11.04
N ILE A 9 -0.44 0.09 11.41
CA ILE A 9 0.87 0.14 10.73
C ILE A 9 0.74 -0.23 9.25
N SER A 10 -0.07 -1.24 8.92
CA SER A 10 -0.27 -1.67 7.54
C SER A 10 -0.97 -0.61 6.69
N ILE A 11 -1.94 0.12 7.27
CA ILE A 11 -2.61 1.25 6.61
C ILE A 11 -1.64 2.41 6.40
N GLU A 12 -0.86 2.79 7.43
CA GLU A 12 0.13 3.87 7.32
C GLU A 12 1.22 3.57 6.28
N GLU A 13 1.64 2.32 6.17
CA GLU A 13 2.62 1.91 5.15
C GLU A 13 1.99 1.84 3.75
N PHE A 14 0.71 1.46 3.63
CA PHE A 14 0.00 1.46 2.36
C PHE A 14 -0.20 2.87 1.80
N ASP A 15 -0.49 3.84 2.66
CA ASP A 15 -0.52 5.24 2.30
C ASP A 15 0.88 5.71 1.83
N ARG A 16 1.91 5.54 2.69
CA ARG A 16 3.27 6.00 2.40
C ARG A 16 3.86 5.45 1.10
N ILE A 17 3.66 4.16 0.81
CA ILE A 17 4.24 3.57 -0.40
C ILE A 17 3.61 4.14 -1.67
N GLN A 18 2.33 4.50 -1.62
CA GLN A 18 1.64 5.10 -2.76
C GLN A 18 2.12 6.52 -3.02
N ASP A 19 2.38 7.34 -1.99
CA ASP A 19 3.02 8.66 -2.13
C ASP A 19 4.36 8.56 -2.86
N TYR A 20 5.19 7.58 -2.49
CA TYR A 20 6.48 7.38 -3.15
C TYR A 20 6.32 6.90 -4.60
N MET A 21 5.32 6.06 -4.87
CA MET A 21 4.98 5.65 -6.23
C MET A 21 4.52 6.83 -7.09
N LEU A 22 3.73 7.77 -6.55
CA LEU A 22 3.33 8.98 -7.27
C LEU A 22 4.53 9.88 -7.64
N CYS A 23 5.58 9.86 -6.81
CA CYS A 23 6.78 10.67 -7.04
C CYS A 23 7.82 10.00 -7.97
N CYS A 24 7.56 8.79 -8.49
CA CYS A 24 8.51 8.04 -9.30
C CYS A 24 7.99 7.72 -10.70
N GLU A 25 8.90 7.70 -11.68
CA GLU A 25 8.59 7.23 -13.03
C GLU A 25 8.26 5.73 -13.03
N LYS A 26 7.14 5.35 -13.68
CA LYS A 26 6.54 4.01 -13.60
C LYS A 26 7.43 2.86 -14.10
N ASP A 27 8.27 3.11 -15.08
CA ASP A 27 9.09 2.05 -15.71
C ASP A 27 10.43 1.82 -14.99
N THR A 28 10.69 2.53 -13.90
CA THR A 28 11.91 2.37 -13.11
C THR A 28 11.89 1.12 -12.25
N GLU A 29 13.07 0.54 -12.01
CA GLU A 29 13.22 -0.56 -11.05
C GLU A 29 12.78 -0.17 -9.63
N VAL A 30 12.88 1.12 -9.29
CA VAL A 30 12.41 1.67 -8.01
C VAL A 30 10.88 1.57 -7.93
N TYR A 31 10.17 2.05 -8.95
CA TYR A 31 8.71 1.94 -9.00
C TYR A 31 8.23 0.49 -8.95
N LYS A 32 8.85 -0.41 -9.72
CA LYS A 32 8.50 -1.84 -9.71
C LYS A 32 8.64 -2.48 -8.32
N LYS A 33 9.69 -2.11 -7.57
CA LYS A 33 9.89 -2.58 -6.19
C LYS A 33 8.81 -2.05 -5.25
N MET A 34 8.44 -0.78 -5.37
CA MET A 34 7.36 -0.18 -4.59
C MET A 34 6.01 -0.79 -4.93
N LYS A 35 5.71 -0.99 -6.22
CA LYS A 35 4.49 -1.66 -6.69
C LYS A 35 4.33 -3.05 -6.07
N LYS A 36 5.41 -3.83 -5.97
CA LYS A 36 5.39 -5.14 -5.29
C LYS A 36 4.95 -5.01 -3.83
N ARG A 37 5.42 -4.00 -3.11
CA ARG A 37 5.04 -3.74 -1.71
C ARG A 37 3.60 -3.25 -1.58
N TYR A 38 3.20 -2.31 -2.44
CA TYR A 38 1.81 -1.84 -2.57
C TYR A 38 0.84 -3.01 -2.79
N THR A 39 1.12 -3.90 -3.75
CA THR A 39 0.27 -5.06 -4.03
C THR A 39 0.17 -6.01 -2.84
N ALA A 40 1.28 -6.28 -2.15
CA ALA A 40 1.28 -7.14 -0.96
C ALA A 40 0.40 -6.55 0.16
N LEU A 41 0.52 -5.24 0.42
CA LEU A 41 -0.29 -4.54 1.42
C LEU A 41 -1.77 -4.51 1.02
N LYS A 42 -2.08 -4.25 -0.25
CA LYS A 42 -3.45 -4.29 -0.79
C LYS A 42 -4.13 -5.63 -0.53
N VAL A 43 -3.43 -6.74 -0.77
CA VAL A 43 -3.93 -8.10 -0.47
C VAL A 43 -4.16 -8.29 1.03
N ILE A 44 -3.19 -7.91 1.88
CA ILE A 44 -3.30 -8.07 3.33
C ILE A 44 -4.48 -7.27 3.90
N LEU A 45 -4.61 -6.00 3.50
CA LEU A 45 -5.67 -5.12 3.98
C LEU A 45 -7.05 -5.59 3.51
N THR A 46 -7.17 -6.04 2.25
CA THR A 46 -8.41 -6.62 1.71
C THR A 46 -8.79 -7.90 2.46
N ALA A 47 -7.83 -8.79 2.70
CA ALA A 47 -8.05 -10.02 3.48
C ALA A 47 -8.43 -9.73 4.95
N SER A 48 -8.01 -8.57 5.46
CA SER A 48 -8.36 -8.08 6.80
C SER A 48 -9.71 -7.33 6.85
N GLY A 49 -10.46 -7.29 5.74
CA GLY A 49 -11.77 -6.64 5.66
C GLY A 49 -11.73 -5.11 5.60
N VAL A 50 -10.57 -4.51 5.30
CA VAL A 50 -10.44 -3.05 5.14
C VAL A 50 -11.01 -2.62 3.80
N ASN A 51 -11.90 -1.63 3.80
CA ASN A 51 -12.35 -0.97 2.58
C ASN A 51 -11.26 0.00 2.08
N LEU A 52 -10.72 -0.27 0.89
CA LEU A 52 -9.63 0.51 0.30
C LEU A 52 -10.10 1.67 -0.59
N THR A 53 -11.40 1.83 -0.84
CA THR A 53 -11.94 2.77 -1.85
C THR A 53 -11.40 4.19 -1.74
N GLU A 54 -11.25 4.70 -0.51
CA GLU A 54 -10.78 6.06 -0.24
C GLU A 54 -9.26 6.16 -0.05
N ILE A 55 -8.56 5.04 0.16
CA ILE A 55 -7.13 5.02 0.50
C ILE A 55 -6.25 4.39 -0.59
N ASP A 56 -6.83 3.79 -1.62
CA ASP A 56 -6.12 3.31 -2.82
C ASP A 56 -6.25 4.32 -3.96
N TYR A 57 -5.23 5.16 -4.11
CA TYR A 57 -5.19 6.23 -5.10
C TYR A 57 -4.27 5.94 -6.29
N ILE A 58 -3.39 4.94 -6.21
CA ILE A 58 -2.61 4.46 -7.37
C ILE A 58 -3.52 3.73 -8.37
N LYS A 59 -4.52 2.97 -7.89
CA LYS A 59 -5.53 2.26 -8.70
C LYS A 59 -4.93 1.35 -9.79
N GLU A 60 -3.77 0.74 -9.49
CA GLU A 60 -3.15 -0.31 -10.32
C GLU A 60 -3.47 -1.74 -9.85
#